data_AF-A0A812J8C0-F1
#
_entry.id   AF-A0A812J8C0-F1
#
_cell.length_a   1.000
_cell.length_b   1.000
_cell.length_c   1.000
_cell.angle_alpha   90.00
_cell.angle_beta   90.00
_cell.angle_gamma   90.00
#
_symmetry.space_group_name_H-M   'P 1'
#
loop_
_entity.id
_entity.type
_entity.pdbx_description
1 polymer ?
#
loop_
_entity_poly.entity_id
_entity_poly.type
_entity_poly.pdbx_seq_one_letter_code
_entity_poly.pdbx_strand_id
1 'polypeptide(L)'
;MKPSEGESYARIAAVKLQSTFCVEPPGDTITRKSLVDSIVLGCIPVVFAHQELDMFEPFLTAQQFRAIAYFVPEAEVVGSEQQISIWGFGTFGGRKQSVNKKLKLLRELYPEYAELLSALHPRFSETKRLENVKRLFPSPTPMLDILLRVTEDEVRKKQEVLAQVAHRLVIGLDDSSEDAVRILLDKIVSNDQLALRMAQESPM
;
A
#
# COMPACT_ATOMS: atom_id res chain seq x y z
N MET A 1 6.69 30.14 4.09
CA MET A 1 5.25 30.08 4.42
C MET A 1 4.85 28.61 4.40
N LYS A 2 4.27 28.05 5.46
CA LYS A 2 3.76 26.67 5.41
C LYS A 2 2.51 26.66 4.52
N PRO A 3 2.36 25.69 3.61
CA PRO A 3 1.12 25.55 2.86
C PRO A 3 -0.05 25.33 3.82
N SER A 4 -1.24 25.77 3.42
CA SER A 4 -2.47 25.42 4.13
C SER A 4 -2.66 23.89 4.12
N GLU A 5 -3.39 23.35 5.10
CA GLU A 5 -3.62 21.89 5.19
C GLU A 5 -4.27 21.36 3.90
N GLY A 6 -5.26 22.05 3.35
CA GLY A 6 -5.88 21.70 2.06
C GLY A 6 -4.94 21.72 0.85
N GLU A 7 -3.92 22.59 0.84
CA GLU A 7 -2.87 22.56 -0.19
C GLU A 7 -1.93 21.36 -0.04
N SER A 8 -1.65 20.95 1.20
CA SER A 8 -0.85 19.76 1.47
C SER A 8 -1.54 18.48 0.98
N TYR A 9 -2.84 18.33 1.28
CA TYR A 9 -3.63 17.18 0.83
C TYR A 9 -3.79 17.09 -0.68
N ALA A 10 -4.10 18.22 -1.34
CA ALA A 10 -4.17 18.28 -2.80
C ALA A 10 -2.84 17.85 -3.45
N ARG A 11 -1.71 18.25 -2.85
CA ARG A 11 -0.38 17.88 -3.34
C ARG A 11 -0.13 16.37 -3.17
N ILE A 12 -0.51 15.78 -2.04
CA ILE A 12 -0.39 14.33 -1.82
C ILE A 12 -1.22 13.57 -2.85
N ALA A 13 -2.47 13.97 -3.07
CA ALA A 13 -3.34 13.33 -4.04
C ALA A 13 -2.79 13.45 -5.48
N ALA A 14 -2.27 14.63 -5.86
CA ALA A 14 -1.64 14.82 -7.17
C ALA A 14 -0.39 13.92 -7.35
N VAL A 15 0.45 13.79 -6.31
CA VAL A 15 1.63 12.91 -6.35
C VAL A 15 1.20 11.45 -6.50
N LYS A 16 0.19 11.00 -5.76
CA LYS A 16 -0.33 9.63 -5.87
C LYS A 16 -0.90 9.37 -7.26
N LEU A 17 -1.68 10.29 -7.83
CA LEU A 17 -2.25 10.18 -9.18
C LEU A 17 -1.17 10.05 -10.27
N GLN A 18 0.00 10.64 -10.06
CA GLN A 18 1.14 10.59 -10.98
C GLN A 18 2.10 9.42 -10.71
N SER A 19 1.87 8.66 -9.64
CA SER A 19 2.76 7.57 -9.21
C SER A 19 2.22 6.21 -9.64
N THR A 20 3.11 5.33 -10.11
CA THR A 20 2.76 3.93 -10.36
C THR A 20 2.60 3.14 -9.06
N PHE A 21 3.50 3.38 -8.10
CA PHE A 21 3.54 2.67 -6.82
C PHE A 21 3.47 3.66 -5.65
N CYS A 22 2.71 3.31 -4.63
CA CYS A 22 2.57 4.10 -3.41
C CYS A 22 2.99 3.27 -2.21
N VAL A 23 4.02 3.73 -1.51
CA VAL A 23 4.54 3.08 -0.29
C VAL A 23 3.58 3.38 0.85
N GLU A 24 2.93 2.33 1.37
CA GLU A 24 1.93 2.41 2.44
C GLU A 24 2.44 1.66 3.68
N PRO A 25 3.34 2.27 4.48
CA PRO A 25 3.77 1.67 5.74
C PRO A 25 2.63 1.75 6.76
N PRO A 26 2.55 0.78 7.69
CA PRO A 26 1.58 0.82 8.75
C PRO A 26 1.76 2.08 9.61
N GLY A 27 0.66 2.70 10.03
CA GLY A 27 0.66 3.86 10.91
C GLY A 27 0.27 3.52 12.35
N ASP A 28 -0.17 4.54 13.10
CA ASP A 28 -0.73 4.36 14.45
C ASP A 28 -2.01 3.51 14.44
N THR A 29 -2.73 3.53 13.31
CA THR A 29 -3.87 2.65 13.04
C THR A 29 -3.60 1.82 11.80
N ILE A 30 -4.14 0.60 11.78
CA ILE A 30 -4.18 -0.25 10.58
C ILE A 30 -5.12 0.34 9.51
N THR A 31 -6.03 1.27 9.89
CA THR A 31 -6.99 1.95 9.00
C THR A 31 -6.37 3.24 8.48
N ARG A 32 -5.40 3.13 7.57
CA ARG A 32 -4.81 4.35 7.01
C ARG A 32 -5.57 4.81 5.77
N LYS A 33 -6.17 6.00 5.85
CA LYS A 33 -6.82 6.67 4.70
C LYS A 33 -5.91 6.75 3.47
N SER A 34 -4.59 6.93 3.67
CA SER A 34 -3.59 6.95 2.59
C SER A 34 -3.62 5.70 1.69
N LEU A 35 -3.89 4.51 2.24
CA LEU A 35 -3.97 3.27 1.47
C LEU A 35 -5.21 3.28 0.57
N VAL A 36 -6.35 3.76 1.09
CA VAL A 36 -7.56 3.98 0.29
C VAL A 36 -7.31 5.02 -0.79
N ASP A 37 -6.69 6.16 -0.45
CA ASP A 37 -6.37 7.22 -1.41
C ASP A 37 -5.48 6.69 -2.54
N SER A 38 -4.49 5.84 -2.24
CA SER A 38 -3.65 5.19 -3.26
C SER A 38 -4.48 4.33 -4.20
N ILE A 39 -5.35 3.48 -3.66
CA ILE A 39 -6.22 2.61 -4.47
C ILE A 39 -7.20 3.43 -5.31
N VAL A 40 -7.81 4.48 -4.76
CA VAL A 40 -8.76 5.31 -5.50
C VAL A 40 -8.08 6.14 -6.59
N LEU A 41 -6.85 6.58 -6.35
CA LEU A 41 -6.08 7.40 -7.30
C LEU A 41 -5.28 6.58 -8.32
N GLY A 42 -5.48 5.26 -8.39
CA GLY A 42 -4.80 4.44 -9.40
C GLY A 42 -3.36 4.03 -9.06
N CYS A 43 -2.88 4.40 -7.87
CA CYS A 43 -1.51 4.13 -7.44
C CYS A 43 -1.45 2.76 -6.77
N ILE A 44 -0.65 1.82 -7.31
CA ILE A 44 -0.55 0.46 -6.79
C ILE A 44 0.07 0.51 -5.38
N PRO A 45 -0.66 0.15 -4.31
CA PRO A 45 -0.11 0.17 -2.97
C PRO A 45 0.96 -0.90 -2.77
N VAL A 46 2.05 -0.51 -2.09
CA VAL A 46 3.08 -1.39 -1.54
C VAL A 46 2.90 -1.38 -0.03
N VAL A 47 2.36 -2.47 0.50
CA VAL A 47 2.02 -2.64 1.93
C VAL A 47 3.09 -3.45 2.65
N PHE A 48 3.22 -3.21 3.97
CA PHE A 48 4.30 -3.82 4.77
C PHE A 48 3.79 -4.68 5.92
N ALA A 49 2.49 -4.61 6.24
CA ALA A 49 1.85 -5.42 7.26
C ALA A 49 0.62 -6.15 6.72
N HIS A 50 0.50 -7.44 7.06
CA HIS A 50 -0.65 -8.24 6.62
C HIS A 50 -1.97 -7.79 7.25
N GLN A 51 -1.95 -7.21 8.44
CA GLN A 51 -3.19 -6.70 9.07
C GLN A 51 -3.86 -5.59 8.26
N GLU A 52 -3.12 -4.95 7.35
CA GLU A 52 -3.71 -4.00 6.40
C GLU A 52 -4.75 -4.71 5.52
N LEU A 53 -4.63 -6.03 5.27
CA LEU A 53 -5.62 -6.83 4.53
C LEU A 53 -6.90 -7.11 5.31
N ASP A 54 -6.78 -7.41 6.61
CA ASP A 54 -7.88 -7.91 7.45
C ASP A 54 -9.10 -6.98 7.41
N MET A 55 -8.88 -5.69 7.17
CA MET A 55 -9.94 -4.70 7.17
C MET A 55 -10.57 -4.43 5.83
N PHE A 56 -9.92 -4.85 4.74
CA PHE A 56 -10.55 -4.82 3.44
C PHE A 56 -11.37 -6.06 3.18
N GLU A 57 -11.30 -7.11 4.01
CA GLU A 57 -12.11 -8.33 3.87
C GLU A 57 -13.61 -8.09 3.61
N PRO A 58 -14.28 -7.08 4.23
CA PRO A 58 -15.67 -6.77 3.91
C PRO A 58 -15.91 -6.22 2.49
N PHE A 59 -14.89 -5.65 1.85
CA PHE A 59 -14.98 -4.94 0.57
C PHE A 59 -14.27 -5.68 -0.58
N LEU A 60 -13.18 -6.37 -0.25
CA LEU A 60 -12.27 -7.09 -1.14
C LEU A 60 -11.91 -8.44 -0.53
N THR A 61 -11.95 -9.49 -1.34
CA THR A 61 -11.33 -10.76 -0.99
C THR A 61 -9.81 -10.61 -0.88
N ALA A 62 -9.16 -11.50 -0.13
CA ALA A 62 -7.71 -11.50 -0.02
C ALA A 62 -6.99 -11.65 -1.38
N GLN A 63 -7.59 -12.40 -2.32
CA GLN A 63 -7.09 -12.53 -3.69
C GLN A 63 -7.22 -11.22 -4.48
N GLN A 64 -8.34 -10.50 -4.32
CA GLN A 64 -8.52 -9.18 -4.93
C GLN A 64 -7.51 -8.17 -4.37
N PHE A 65 -7.28 -8.17 -3.05
CA PHE A 65 -6.29 -7.29 -2.47
C PHE A 65 -4.87 -7.61 -2.99
N ARG A 66 -4.48 -8.89 -3.03
CA ARG A 66 -3.22 -9.33 -3.63
C ARG A 66 -3.09 -8.87 -5.09
N ALA A 67 -4.20 -8.89 -5.84
CA ALA A 67 -4.19 -8.48 -7.24
C ALA A 67 -3.97 -6.98 -7.41
N ILE A 68 -4.28 -6.13 -6.43
CA ILE A 68 -4.11 -4.68 -6.53
C ILE A 68 -2.90 -4.14 -5.78
N ALA A 69 -2.27 -4.92 -4.90
CA ALA A 69 -1.17 -4.48 -4.04
C ALA A 69 0.10 -5.32 -4.21
N TYR A 70 1.23 -4.78 -3.81
CA TYR A 70 2.44 -5.53 -3.48
C TYR A 70 2.58 -5.63 -1.96
N PHE A 71 3.07 -6.77 -1.48
CA PHE A 71 3.42 -6.95 -0.08
C PHE A 71 4.93 -7.08 0.04
N VAL A 72 5.55 -6.21 0.82
CA VAL A 72 6.98 -6.25 1.12
C VAL A 72 7.10 -6.37 2.64
N PRO A 73 7.62 -7.48 3.19
CA PRO A 73 7.72 -7.62 4.63
C PRO A 73 8.52 -6.46 5.24
N GLU A 74 7.98 -5.81 6.28
CA GLU A 74 8.63 -4.66 6.94
C GLU A 74 10.10 -4.93 7.31
N ALA A 75 10.37 -6.14 7.78
CA ALA A 75 11.71 -6.59 8.16
C ALA A 75 12.73 -6.59 7.01
N GLU A 76 12.27 -6.64 5.75
CA GLU A 76 13.12 -6.52 4.56
C GLU A 76 13.59 -5.07 4.36
N VAL A 77 12.73 -4.09 4.67
CA VAL A 77 13.01 -2.66 4.48
C VAL A 77 13.81 -2.07 5.63
N VAL A 78 13.44 -2.45 6.85
CA VAL A 78 13.98 -1.91 8.11
C VAL A 78 15.36 -2.50 8.43
N GLY A 79 15.66 -3.70 7.90
CA GLY A 79 16.93 -4.39 8.17
C GLY A 79 16.98 -5.03 9.56
N SER A 80 18.03 -5.81 9.85
CA SER A 80 18.12 -6.61 11.08
C SER A 80 18.36 -5.81 12.35
N GLU A 81 18.90 -4.59 12.24
CA GLU A 81 19.34 -3.77 13.38
C GLU A 81 18.21 -2.91 13.98
N GLN A 82 17.09 -2.79 13.29
CA GLN A 82 15.98 -1.94 13.70
C GLN A 82 14.76 -2.78 14.13
N GLN A 83 14.01 -2.25 15.10
CA GLN A 83 12.84 -2.92 15.65
C GLN A 83 11.68 -2.84 14.66
N ILE A 84 11.21 -4.01 14.19
CA ILE A 84 9.98 -4.14 13.39
C ILE A 84 8.79 -3.62 14.21
N SER A 85 7.86 -2.92 13.55
CA SER A 85 6.67 -2.37 14.19
C SER A 85 5.83 -3.46 14.86
N ILE A 86 4.96 -3.03 15.78
CA ILE A 86 3.97 -3.92 16.37
C ILE A 86 3.11 -4.61 15.29
N TRP A 87 2.94 -3.98 14.12
CA TRP A 87 2.15 -4.54 13.03
C TRP A 87 2.92 -5.60 12.24
N GLY A 88 4.25 -5.45 12.06
CA GLY A 88 5.06 -6.39 11.28
C GLY A 88 5.18 -7.80 11.87
N PHE A 89 4.78 -8.01 13.12
CA PHE A 89 4.73 -9.34 13.76
C PHE A 89 3.35 -10.00 13.77
N GLY A 90 2.28 -9.30 13.35
CA GLY A 90 0.91 -9.77 13.51
C GLY A 90 0.39 -9.57 14.93
N THR A 91 -0.37 -8.51 15.16
CA THR A 91 -0.91 -8.09 16.46
C THR A 91 -2.42 -8.17 16.52
N PHE A 92 -2.89 -9.35 16.92
CA PHE A 92 -3.84 -9.44 18.03
C PHE A 92 -3.43 -10.65 18.86
N GLY A 93 -3.04 -10.41 20.12
CA GLY A 93 -2.60 -11.41 21.10
C GLY A 93 -3.69 -12.37 21.56
N GLY A 94 -4.30 -13.12 20.63
CA GLY A 94 -5.36 -14.08 20.90
C GLY A 94 -5.01 -15.47 20.38
N ARG A 95 -4.56 -16.36 21.27
CA ARG A 95 -4.36 -17.82 21.09
C ARG A 95 -3.42 -18.23 19.94
N LYS A 96 -2.41 -19.08 20.24
CA LYS A 96 -1.47 -19.71 19.28
C LYS A 96 -2.10 -20.27 17.98
N GLN A 97 -3.39 -20.62 17.98
CA GLN A 97 -4.11 -21.10 16.80
C GLN A 97 -4.37 -20.03 15.72
N SER A 98 -4.60 -18.76 16.10
CA SER A 98 -4.92 -17.68 15.15
C SER A 98 -3.69 -17.30 14.29
N VAL A 99 -2.51 -17.30 14.92
CA VAL A 99 -1.22 -17.01 14.27
C VAL A 99 -0.89 -18.05 13.20
N ASN A 100 -1.13 -19.34 13.44
CA ASN A 100 -0.88 -20.39 12.44
C ASN A 100 -1.81 -20.29 11.22
N LYS A 101 -3.07 -19.91 11.42
CA LYS A 101 -4.04 -19.74 10.32
C LYS A 101 -3.67 -18.53 9.46
N LYS A 102 -3.31 -17.40 10.07
CA LYS A 102 -2.88 -16.19 9.37
C LYS A 102 -1.53 -16.36 8.66
N LEU A 103 -0.58 -17.05 9.29
CA LEU A 103 0.69 -17.37 8.65
C LEU A 103 0.52 -18.37 7.48
N LYS A 104 -0.42 -19.31 7.59
CA LYS A 104 -0.78 -20.20 6.49
C LYS A 104 -1.41 -19.40 5.33
N LEU A 105 -2.36 -18.52 5.63
CA LEU A 105 -2.99 -17.63 4.65
C LEU A 105 -1.94 -16.75 3.93
N LEU A 106 -1.00 -16.18 4.67
CA LEU A 106 0.12 -15.43 4.11
C LEU A 106 0.95 -16.25 3.13
N ARG A 107 1.29 -17.50 3.47
CA ARG A 107 2.03 -18.39 2.56
C ARG A 107 1.24 -18.77 1.31
N GLU A 108 -0.08 -18.85 1.42
CA GLU A 108 -0.97 -19.13 0.27
C GLU A 108 -1.14 -17.91 -0.63
N LEU A 109 -1.24 -16.71 -0.04
CA LEU A 109 -1.42 -15.46 -0.77
C LEU A 109 -0.11 -14.91 -1.34
N TYR A 110 1.01 -15.12 -0.67
CA TYR A 110 2.31 -14.57 -1.02
C TYR A 110 3.37 -15.69 -1.04
N PRO A 111 3.19 -16.74 -1.87
CA PRO A 111 4.08 -17.89 -1.91
C PRO A 111 5.52 -17.49 -2.24
N GLU A 112 5.71 -16.45 -3.07
CA GLU A 112 7.01 -15.87 -3.39
C GLU A 112 7.75 -15.28 -2.18
N TYR A 113 7.04 -14.90 -1.12
CA TYR A 113 7.61 -14.38 0.13
C TYR A 113 7.67 -15.43 1.27
N ALA A 114 7.19 -16.65 1.04
CA ALA A 114 7.05 -17.67 2.08
C ALA A 114 8.40 -18.09 2.72
N GLU A 115 9.47 -18.16 1.92
CA GLU A 115 10.81 -18.48 2.40
C GLU A 115 11.42 -17.33 3.21
N LEU A 116 11.25 -16.10 2.74
CA LEU A 116 11.68 -14.88 3.44
C LEU A 116 10.98 -14.75 4.80
N LEU A 117 9.66 -14.89 4.84
CA LEU A 117 8.89 -14.85 6.09
C LEU A 117 9.31 -15.95 7.07
N SER A 118 9.63 -17.14 6.56
CA SER A 118 10.15 -18.23 7.37
C SER A 118 11.53 -17.89 7.93
N ALA A 119 12.42 -17.28 7.14
CA ALA A 119 13.73 -16.82 7.59
C ALA A 119 13.66 -15.74 8.67
N LEU A 120 12.64 -14.87 8.60
CA LEU A 120 12.41 -13.76 9.53
C LEU A 120 11.62 -14.13 10.78
N HIS A 121 11.16 -15.39 10.91
CA HIS A 121 10.26 -15.81 11.98
C HIS A 121 10.87 -15.57 13.38
N PRO A 122 10.12 -15.03 14.36
CA PRO A 122 10.60 -14.72 15.72
C PRO A 122 11.14 -15.91 16.54
N ARG A 123 11.03 -17.13 16.02
CA ARG A 123 11.54 -18.35 16.68
C ARG A 123 13.05 -18.50 16.50
N PHE A 124 13.63 -17.72 15.60
CA PHE A 124 15.05 -17.68 15.34
C PHE A 124 15.67 -16.48 16.07
N SER A 125 16.84 -16.69 16.66
CA SER A 125 17.64 -15.58 17.19
C SER A 125 17.95 -14.59 16.07
N GLU A 126 18.18 -13.33 16.41
CA GLU A 126 18.52 -12.28 15.45
C GLU A 126 19.68 -12.66 14.52
N THR A 127 20.76 -13.21 15.08
CA THR A 127 21.91 -13.72 14.33
C THR A 127 21.50 -14.78 13.31
N LYS A 128 20.62 -15.71 13.71
CA LYS A 128 20.16 -16.81 12.85
C LYS A 128 19.17 -16.34 11.78
N ARG A 129 18.34 -15.34 12.08
CA ARG A 129 17.50 -14.66 11.07
C ARG A 129 18.37 -13.99 10.01
N LEU A 130 19.40 -13.27 10.43
CA LEU A 130 20.34 -12.59 9.53
C LEU A 130 21.10 -13.57 8.63
N GLU A 131 21.60 -14.68 9.18
CA GLU A 131 22.24 -15.74 8.39
C GLU A 131 21.28 -16.35 7.36
N ASN A 132 20.03 -16.63 7.75
CA ASN A 132 19.02 -17.19 6.86
C ASN A 132 18.66 -16.21 5.72
N VAL A 133 18.52 -14.92 6.03
CA VAL A 133 18.28 -13.87 5.03
C VAL A 133 19.47 -13.75 4.08
N LYS A 134 20.70 -13.69 4.60
CA LYS A 134 21.92 -13.69 3.78
C LYS A 134 22.04 -14.93 2.90
N ARG A 135 21.55 -16.09 3.34
CA ARG A 135 21.50 -17.31 2.51
C ARG A 135 20.49 -17.19 1.36
N LEU A 136 19.32 -16.62 1.62
CA LEU A 136 18.29 -16.39 0.59
C LEU A 136 18.70 -15.28 -0.38
N PHE A 137 19.44 -14.29 0.12
CA PHE A 137 19.90 -13.11 -0.60
C PHE A 137 21.42 -12.93 -0.38
N PRO A 138 22.25 -13.76 -1.08
CA PRO A 138 23.70 -13.79 -0.90
C PRO A 138 24.41 -12.48 -1.27
N SER A 139 23.75 -11.66 -2.08
CA SER A 139 23.98 -10.21 -2.17
C SER A 139 22.68 -9.56 -1.71
N PRO A 140 22.67 -8.66 -0.72
CA PRO A 140 21.46 -7.95 -0.31
C PRO A 140 21.00 -7.13 -1.52
N THR A 141 20.13 -7.73 -2.34
CA THR A 141 19.59 -7.07 -3.51
C THR A 141 18.34 -6.39 -2.99
N PRO A 142 18.33 -5.05 -2.87
CA PRO A 142 17.28 -4.33 -2.15
C PRO A 142 15.91 -4.58 -2.78
N MET A 143 14.83 -4.21 -2.08
CA MET A 143 13.46 -3.99 -2.60
C MET A 143 13.41 -3.43 -4.04
N LEU A 144 14.41 -2.64 -4.44
CA LEU A 144 14.61 -2.19 -5.81
C LEU A 144 14.61 -3.33 -6.84
N ASP A 145 15.27 -4.45 -6.59
CA ASP A 145 15.38 -5.57 -7.55
C ASP A 145 14.10 -6.40 -7.65
N ILE A 146 13.30 -6.44 -6.58
CA ILE A 146 11.95 -7.00 -6.58
C ILE A 146 11.01 -6.12 -7.42
N LEU A 147 11.11 -4.80 -7.27
CA LEU A 147 10.34 -3.84 -8.07
C LEU A 147 10.84 -3.74 -9.52
N LEU A 148 12.14 -3.99 -9.79
CA LEU A 148 12.73 -4.01 -11.14
C LEU A 148 12.36 -5.27 -11.95
N ARG A 149 11.85 -6.32 -11.30
CA ARG A 149 11.29 -7.50 -11.97
C ARG A 149 9.83 -7.35 -12.34
N VAL A 150 9.16 -6.29 -11.83
CA VAL A 150 7.79 -6.00 -12.19
C VAL A 150 7.75 -5.60 -13.66
N THR A 151 7.11 -6.44 -14.46
CA THR A 151 6.93 -6.18 -15.89
C THR A 151 5.83 -5.14 -16.11
N GLU A 152 5.89 -4.41 -17.23
CA GLU A 152 4.80 -3.49 -17.61
C GLU A 152 3.44 -4.20 -17.71
N ASP A 153 3.43 -5.46 -18.18
CA ASP A 153 2.24 -6.30 -18.24
C ASP A 153 1.66 -6.59 -16.85
N GLU A 154 2.53 -6.81 -15.85
CA GLU A 154 2.10 -7.03 -14.48
C GLU A 154 1.53 -5.74 -13.87
N VAL A 155 2.18 -4.59 -14.08
CA VAL A 155 1.65 -3.27 -13.68
C VAL A 155 0.27 -3.06 -14.27
N ARG A 156 0.12 -3.29 -15.57
CA ARG A 156 -1.15 -3.11 -16.28
C ARG A 156 -2.25 -3.99 -15.72
N LYS A 157 -1.97 -5.27 -15.48
CA LYS A 157 -2.93 -6.21 -14.86
C LYS A 157 -3.36 -5.74 -13.48
N LYS A 158 -2.42 -5.25 -12.66
CA LYS A 158 -2.74 -4.71 -11.33
C LYS A 158 -3.62 -3.46 -11.43
N GLN A 159 -3.28 -2.53 -12.33
CA GLN A 159 -4.08 -1.32 -12.58
C GLN A 159 -5.49 -1.63 -13.09
N GLU A 160 -5.65 -2.63 -13.96
CA GLU A 160 -6.96 -3.09 -14.44
C GLU A 160 -7.84 -3.60 -13.30
N VAL A 161 -7.30 -4.47 -12.44
CA VAL A 161 -8.05 -4.97 -11.28
C VAL A 161 -8.33 -3.84 -10.28
N LEU A 162 -7.37 -2.95 -10.07
CA LEU A 162 -7.49 -1.79 -9.19
C LEU A 162 -8.64 -0.88 -9.65
N ALA A 163 -8.72 -0.55 -10.94
CA ALA A 163 -9.83 0.22 -11.51
C ALA A 163 -11.20 -0.46 -11.32
N GLN A 164 -11.24 -1.79 -11.39
CA GLN A 164 -12.48 -2.55 -11.19
C GLN A 164 -12.97 -2.57 -9.75
N VAL A 165 -12.08 -2.42 -8.75
CA VAL A 165 -12.46 -2.58 -7.34
C VAL A 165 -12.40 -1.29 -6.53
N ALA A 166 -11.70 -0.25 -7.02
CA ALA A 166 -11.52 1.01 -6.31
C ALA A 166 -12.84 1.68 -5.88
N HIS A 167 -13.89 1.61 -6.70
CA HIS A 167 -15.21 2.16 -6.39
C HIS A 167 -15.84 1.58 -5.11
N ARG A 168 -15.45 0.36 -4.70
CA ARG A 168 -15.95 -0.29 -3.48
C ARG A 168 -15.30 0.25 -2.21
N LEU A 169 -14.19 0.96 -2.36
CA LEU A 169 -13.37 1.53 -1.30
C LEU A 169 -13.53 3.04 -1.16
N VAL A 170 -14.39 3.64 -1.98
CA VAL A 170 -14.82 5.03 -1.82
C VAL A 170 -15.76 5.09 -0.62
N ILE A 171 -15.16 5.08 0.57
CA ILE A 171 -15.82 5.21 1.85
C ILE A 171 -15.47 6.59 2.39
N GLY A 172 -16.49 7.37 2.76
CA GLY A 172 -16.26 8.53 3.59
C GLY A 172 -15.62 9.75 2.91
N LEU A 173 -15.88 9.99 1.62
CA LEU A 173 -15.51 11.29 1.01
C LEU A 173 -16.16 12.49 1.74
N ASP A 174 -17.16 12.25 2.57
CA ASP A 174 -17.83 13.24 3.43
C ASP A 174 -17.39 13.18 4.92
N ASP A 175 -16.47 12.29 5.29
CA ASP A 175 -16.12 12.05 6.70
C ASP A 175 -15.15 13.11 7.25
N SER A 176 -14.55 13.94 6.39
CA SER A 176 -13.71 15.07 6.76
C SER A 176 -13.77 16.19 5.72
N SER A 177 -13.77 17.44 6.18
CA SER A 177 -13.60 18.63 5.33
C SER A 177 -12.22 18.69 4.65
N GLU A 178 -11.31 17.78 5.00
CA GLU A 178 -9.91 17.74 4.56
C GLU A 178 -9.56 16.44 3.81
N ASP A 179 -10.52 15.83 3.14
CA ASP A 179 -10.29 14.64 2.32
C ASP A 179 -9.46 14.98 1.07
N ALA A 180 -8.27 14.39 0.94
CA ALA A 180 -7.34 14.65 -0.16
C ALA A 180 -7.89 14.30 -1.55
N VAL A 181 -8.65 13.21 -1.66
CA VAL A 181 -9.27 12.77 -2.92
C VAL A 181 -10.39 13.72 -3.27
N ARG A 182 -11.25 14.08 -2.32
CA ARG A 182 -12.30 15.09 -2.54
C ARG A 182 -11.74 16.43 -2.97
N ILE A 183 -10.76 16.96 -2.24
CA ILE A 183 -10.12 18.25 -2.57
C ILE A 183 -9.53 18.20 -3.98
N LEU A 184 -8.90 17.09 -4.36
CA LEU A 184 -8.37 16.92 -5.72
C LEU A 184 -9.49 16.90 -6.77
N LEU A 185 -10.57 16.14 -6.54
CA LEU A 185 -11.72 16.09 -7.44
C LEU A 185 -12.37 17.47 -7.61
N ASP A 186 -12.55 18.22 -6.52
CA ASP A 186 -13.09 19.59 -6.55
C ASP A 186 -12.17 20.54 -7.33
N LYS A 187 -10.84 20.38 -7.20
CA LYS A 187 -9.85 21.13 -7.98
C LYS A 187 -9.87 20.76 -9.47
N ILE A 188 -10.04 19.48 -9.81
CA ILE A 188 -10.16 19.03 -11.20
C ILE A 188 -11.43 19.64 -11.82
N VAL A 189 -12.58 19.50 -11.15
CA VAL A 189 -13.86 20.03 -11.64
C VAL A 189 -13.80 21.55 -11.82
N SER A 190 -13.23 22.28 -10.85
CA SER A 190 -13.10 23.74 -10.96
C SER A 190 -12.13 24.18 -12.05
N ASN A 191 -11.02 23.45 -12.27
CA ASN A 191 -10.10 23.71 -13.37
C ASN A 191 -10.75 23.44 -14.73
N ASP A 192 -11.51 22.35 -14.88
CA ASP A 192 -12.24 22.06 -16.12
C ASP A 192 -13.27 23.16 -16.41
N GLN A 193 -14.01 23.61 -15.40
CA GLN A 193 -14.93 24.74 -15.54
C GLN A 193 -14.22 26.06 -15.89
N LEU A 194 -13.00 26.27 -15.40
CA LEU A 194 -12.18 27.44 -15.76
C LEU A 194 -11.71 27.33 -17.22
N ALA A 195 -11.21 26.17 -17.63
CA ALA A 195 -10.76 25.92 -19.00
C ALA A 195 -11.91 26.07 -20.01
N LEU A 196 -13.11 25.57 -19.68
CA LEU A 196 -14.31 25.76 -20.47
C LEU A 196 -14.71 27.23 -20.60
N ARG A 197 -14.63 28.01 -19.52
CA ARG A 197 -14.88 29.47 -19.55
C ARG A 197 -13.85 30.20 -20.41
N MET A 198 -12.56 29.90 -20.26
CA MET A 198 -11.49 30.49 -21.07
C MET A 198 -11.60 30.16 -22.56
N ALA A 199 -12.09 28.96 -22.90
CA ALA A 199 -12.37 28.56 -24.27
C ALA A 199 -13.58 29.31 -24.87
N GLN A 200 -14.57 29.68 -24.03
CA GLN A 200 -15.73 30.49 -24.44
C GLN A 200 -15.41 31.99 -24.53
N GLU A 201 -14.43 32.47 -23.77
CA GLU A 201 -14.03 33.89 -23.71
C GLU A 201 -12.87 34.24 -24.66
N SER A 202 -12.24 33.24 -25.32
CA SER A 202 -11.20 33.49 -26.32
C SER A 202 -11.81 34.11 -27.59
N PRO A 203 -11.47 35.35 -27.97
CA PRO A 203 -11.96 35.97 -29.20
C PRO A 203 -11.37 35.24 -30.42
N MET A 204 -12.17 35.05 -31.48
CA MET A 204 -11.67 34.69 -32.81
C MET A 204 -10.66 35.71 -33.33
#